data_AF-A0AAU1Q5Y7-F1
#
_entry.id   AF-A0AAU1Q5Y7-F1
#
_cell.length_a   1.000
_cell.length_b   1.000
_cell.length_c   1.000
_cell.angle_alpha   90.00
_cell.angle_beta   90.00
_cell.angle_gamma   90.00
#
_symmetry.space_group_name_H-M   'P 1'
#
loop_
_entity.id
_entity.type
_entity.pdbx_description
1 polymer ?
#
loop_
_entity_poly.entity_id
_entity_poly.type
_entity_poly.pdbx_seq_one_letter_code
_entity_poly.pdbx_strand_id
1 'polypeptide(L)'
;MDDHASQRLHSVLPFLATALSATASVIVALAAKKEGSNYTLLVFCATFFAILGGAWFLMFVTRTRSERKKYDVFISTPMASFSSDEEYQEHRQNIRRIIDALERNYHFTVYYAGMHLPSQESFQQPDVGARQDSAALRQSTRFLLIMPLPLVSSCYVEAGYALALGKPSIYYHHRDVELPFMLRQSAQYNSDFPRCKKYEYSQIEDIVRHIESNESLLFD
;
A
#
# COMPACT_ATOMS: atom_id res chain seq x y z
N MET A 1 -6.06 -1.48 -16.40
CA MET A 1 -6.82 -2.73 -16.31
C MET A 1 -5.82 -3.87 -16.17
N ASP A 2 -5.96 -4.69 -15.13
CA ASP A 2 -4.92 -5.53 -14.51
C ASP A 2 -4.31 -6.63 -15.39
N ASP A 3 -3.20 -6.35 -16.05
CA ASP A 3 -2.38 -7.38 -16.70
C ASP A 3 -1.52 -8.17 -15.67
N HIS A 4 -1.23 -7.57 -14.50
CA HIS A 4 -0.45 -8.23 -13.45
C HIS A 4 -1.26 -9.15 -12.54
N ALA A 5 -2.55 -8.88 -12.30
CA ALA A 5 -3.43 -9.83 -11.61
C ALA A 5 -3.75 -11.01 -12.53
N SER A 6 -3.96 -10.74 -13.83
CA SER A 6 -4.07 -11.76 -14.88
C SER A 6 -2.81 -12.64 -14.97
N GLN A 7 -1.61 -12.05 -15.04
CA GLN A 7 -0.35 -12.80 -15.08
C GLN A 7 -0.11 -13.65 -13.82
N ARG A 8 -0.50 -13.18 -12.63
CA ARG A 8 -0.39 -13.99 -11.40
C ARG A 8 -1.39 -15.13 -11.40
N LEU A 9 -2.65 -14.89 -11.78
CA LEU A 9 -3.67 -15.95 -11.92
C LEU A 9 -3.24 -17.00 -12.96
N HIS A 10 -2.66 -16.57 -14.09
CA HIS A 10 -2.11 -17.45 -15.12
C HIS A 10 -0.94 -18.31 -14.63
N SER A 11 -0.20 -17.88 -13.61
CA SER A 11 0.88 -18.70 -13.02
C SER A 11 0.39 -19.73 -11.99
N VAL A 12 -0.72 -19.45 -11.30
CA VAL A 12 -1.25 -20.32 -10.22
C VAL A 12 -2.27 -21.35 -10.75
N LEU A 13 -3.03 -20.99 -11.79
CA LEU A 13 -4.00 -21.86 -12.47
C LEU A 13 -3.40 -23.19 -12.97
N PRO A 14 -2.25 -23.22 -13.69
CA PRO A 14 -1.65 -24.48 -14.10
C PRO A 14 -1.21 -25.33 -12.91
N PHE A 15 -0.74 -24.71 -11.82
CA PHE A 15 -0.34 -25.41 -10.60
C PHE A 15 -1.55 -26.07 -9.90
N LEU A 16 -2.66 -25.35 -9.78
CA LEU A 16 -3.93 -25.89 -9.24
C LEU A 16 -4.51 -26.98 -10.14
N ALA A 17 -4.44 -26.82 -11.47
CA ALA A 17 -4.90 -27.82 -12.42
C ALA A 17 -4.06 -29.10 -12.34
N THR A 18 -2.73 -28.99 -12.24
CA THR A 18 -1.87 -30.16 -12.02
C THR A 18 -2.10 -30.82 -10.66
N ALA A 19 -2.33 -30.04 -9.60
CA ALA A 19 -2.63 -30.58 -8.29
C ALA A 19 -3.97 -31.34 -8.30
N LEU A 20 -5.02 -30.75 -8.87
CA LEU A 20 -6.34 -31.37 -9.04
C LEU A 20 -6.26 -32.66 -9.88
N SER A 21 -5.54 -32.62 -11.00
CA SER A 21 -5.32 -33.78 -11.86
C SER A 21 -4.59 -34.91 -11.13
N ALA A 22 -3.53 -34.60 -10.38
CA ALA A 22 -2.81 -35.58 -9.58
C ALA A 22 -3.70 -36.20 -8.49
N THR A 23 -4.50 -35.39 -7.76
CA THR A 23 -5.49 -35.93 -6.81
C THR A 23 -6.54 -36.80 -7.49
N ALA A 24 -7.04 -36.43 -8.67
CA ALA A 24 -8.01 -37.23 -9.41
C ALA A 24 -7.42 -38.59 -9.83
N SER A 25 -6.17 -38.62 -10.31
CA SER A 25 -5.46 -39.86 -10.64
C SER A 25 -5.25 -40.76 -9.42
N VAL A 26 -4.92 -40.17 -8.26
CA VAL A 26 -4.82 -40.91 -7.00
C VAL A 26 -6.18 -41.45 -6.57
N ILE A 27 -7.26 -40.67 -6.65
CA ILE A 27 -8.63 -41.13 -6.36
C ILE A 27 -9.01 -42.30 -7.26
N VAL A 28 -8.76 -42.20 -8.56
CA VAL A 28 -9.10 -43.28 -9.52
C VAL A 28 -8.28 -44.55 -9.24
N ALA A 29 -6.98 -44.41 -8.98
CA ALA A 29 -6.12 -45.55 -8.64
C ALA A 29 -6.52 -46.22 -7.31
N LEU A 30 -6.93 -45.43 -6.32
CA LEU A 30 -7.42 -45.90 -5.04
C LEU A 30 -8.82 -46.53 -5.14
N ALA A 31 -9.71 -46.01 -5.98
CA ALA A 31 -11.04 -46.57 -6.23
C ALA A 31 -10.99 -47.88 -7.05
N ALA A 32 -10.00 -48.03 -7.93
CA ALA A 32 -9.76 -49.25 -8.70
C ALA A 32 -9.25 -50.42 -7.83
N LYS A 33 -8.58 -50.12 -6.71
CA LYS A 33 -8.19 -51.12 -5.70
C LYS A 33 -9.35 -51.37 -4.74
N LYS A 34 -10.23 -52.31 -5.14
CA LYS A 34 -11.42 -52.72 -4.39
C LYS A 34 -11.06 -53.56 -3.15
N GLU A 35 -10.57 -52.92 -2.09
CA GLU A 35 -10.56 -53.50 -0.73
C GLU A 35 -11.09 -52.45 0.25
N GLY A 36 -12.16 -52.80 0.97
CA GLY A 36 -12.94 -51.92 1.86
C GLY A 36 -12.21 -51.52 3.14
N SER A 37 -11.02 -50.96 3.01
CA SER A 37 -10.15 -50.56 4.11
C SER A 37 -10.16 -49.04 4.28
N ASN A 38 -10.41 -48.59 5.52
CA ASN A 38 -10.32 -47.20 5.96
C ASN A 38 -8.97 -46.53 5.61
N TYR A 39 -7.93 -47.33 5.31
CA TYR A 39 -6.62 -46.89 4.87
C TYR A 39 -6.67 -46.00 3.61
N THR A 40 -7.52 -46.35 2.63
CA THR A 40 -7.63 -45.62 1.37
C THR A 40 -8.13 -44.19 1.58
N LEU A 41 -9.13 -44.01 2.45
CA LEU A 41 -9.66 -42.71 2.83
C LEU A 41 -8.63 -41.88 3.61
N LEU A 42 -7.88 -42.52 4.52
CA LEU A 42 -6.81 -41.85 5.28
C LEU A 42 -5.71 -41.31 4.37
N VAL A 43 -5.26 -42.09 3.39
CA VAL A 43 -4.24 -41.65 2.42
C VAL A 43 -4.75 -40.49 1.57
N PHE A 44 -6.02 -40.53 1.14
CA PHE A 44 -6.63 -39.42 0.41
C PHE A 44 -6.67 -38.13 1.25
N CYS A 45 -7.19 -38.19 2.47
CA CYS A 45 -7.26 -37.04 3.36
C CYS A 45 -5.86 -36.45 3.64
N ALA A 46 -4.88 -37.31 3.94
CA ALA A 46 -3.51 -36.87 4.18
C ALA A 46 -2.91 -36.14 2.97
N THR A 47 -3.12 -36.66 1.76
CA THR A 47 -2.62 -36.06 0.52
C THR A 47 -3.31 -34.71 0.24
N PHE A 48 -4.62 -34.64 0.45
CA PHE A 48 -5.40 -33.43 0.25
C PHE A 48 -4.98 -32.30 1.21
N PHE A 49 -4.82 -32.61 2.50
CA PHE A 49 -4.34 -31.63 3.48
C PHE A 49 -2.90 -31.21 3.23
N ALA A 50 -2.03 -32.11 2.76
CA ALA A 50 -0.66 -31.75 2.38
C ALA A 50 -0.64 -30.76 1.20
N ILE A 51 -1.49 -30.94 0.19
CA ILE A 51 -1.61 -30.02 -0.95
C ILE A 51 -2.16 -28.66 -0.50
N LEU A 52 -3.23 -28.64 0.30
CA LEU A 52 -3.78 -27.39 0.83
C LEU A 52 -2.78 -26.66 1.72
N GLY A 53 -2.08 -27.38 2.61
CA GLY A 53 -1.04 -26.83 3.47
C GLY A 53 0.13 -26.27 2.66
N GLY A 54 0.58 -26.98 1.62
CA GLY A 54 1.63 -26.52 0.70
C GLY A 54 1.22 -25.29 -0.10
N ALA A 55 -0.02 -25.25 -0.62
CA ALA A 55 -0.55 -24.09 -1.34
C ALA A 55 -0.71 -22.87 -0.43
N TRP A 56 -1.23 -23.06 0.79
CA TRP A 56 -1.32 -22.01 1.80
C TRP A 56 0.06 -21.49 2.21
N PHE A 57 1.02 -22.40 2.43
CA PHE A 57 2.41 -22.05 2.73
C PHE A 57 3.08 -21.29 1.58
N LEU A 58 2.89 -21.73 0.32
CA LEU A 58 3.37 -21.00 -0.86
C LEU A 58 2.75 -19.61 -0.97
N MET A 59 1.43 -19.50 -0.76
CA MET A 59 0.77 -18.19 -0.72
C MET A 59 1.33 -17.31 0.40
N PHE A 60 1.63 -17.90 1.57
CA PHE A 60 2.19 -17.18 2.71
C PHE A 60 3.64 -16.74 2.47
N VAL A 61 4.49 -17.62 1.91
CA VAL A 61 5.90 -17.36 1.63
C VAL A 61 6.08 -16.40 0.44
N THR A 62 5.27 -16.51 -0.60
CA THR A 62 5.33 -15.59 -1.75
C THR A 62 4.79 -14.21 -1.41
N ARG A 63 3.98 -14.07 -0.35
CA ARG A 63 3.47 -12.80 0.15
C ARG A 63 4.53 -11.94 0.84
N THR A 64 5.69 -12.51 1.19
CA THR A 64 6.72 -11.82 1.99
C THR A 64 8.03 -11.59 1.25
N ARG A 65 8.00 -11.29 -0.05
CA ARG A 65 9.12 -10.58 -0.67
C ARG A 65 9.08 -9.12 -0.19
N SER A 66 9.51 -8.91 1.06
CA SER A 66 9.70 -7.59 1.65
C SER A 66 10.70 -6.84 0.77
N GLU A 67 10.22 -5.92 -0.07
CA GLU A 67 11.11 -4.97 -0.72
C GLU A 67 11.92 -4.27 0.37
N ARG A 68 13.23 -4.13 0.15
CA ARG A 68 14.10 -3.44 1.09
C ARG A 68 13.53 -2.04 1.31
N LYS A 69 13.27 -1.71 2.57
CA LYS A 69 12.78 -0.37 2.93
C LYS A 69 13.85 0.64 2.53
N LYS A 70 13.45 1.60 1.69
CA LYS A 70 14.32 2.65 1.16
C LYS A 70 13.99 4.01 1.76
N TYR A 71 12.73 4.22 2.13
CA TYR A 71 12.24 5.47 2.67
C TYR A 71 11.55 5.23 4.02
N ASP A 72 11.70 6.17 4.93
CA ASP A 72 10.94 6.21 6.16
C ASP A 72 9.51 6.66 5.89
N VAL A 73 9.33 7.73 5.11
CA VAL A 73 8.02 8.34 4.84
C VAL A 73 7.75 8.48 3.34
N PHE A 74 6.59 8.01 2.88
CA PHE A 74 6.02 8.38 1.59
C PHE A 74 5.07 9.56 1.77
N ILE A 75 5.32 10.69 1.11
CA ILE A 75 4.41 11.83 1.08
C ILE A 75 3.56 11.78 -0.17
N SER A 76 2.24 11.72 0.05
CA SER A 76 1.21 11.87 -0.96
C SER A 76 0.55 13.24 -0.81
N THR A 77 0.51 14.00 -1.91
CA THR A 77 -0.14 15.29 -1.96
C THR A 77 -0.48 15.64 -3.40
N PRO A 78 -1.55 16.40 -3.68
CA PRO A 78 -1.91 16.73 -5.05
C PRO A 78 -0.77 17.38 -5.83
N MET A 79 -0.69 17.07 -7.12
CA MET A 79 0.30 17.64 -8.04
C MET A 79 -0.35 18.04 -9.35
N ALA A 80 -1.06 17.11 -10.00
CA ALA A 80 -1.72 17.33 -11.29
C ALA A 80 -3.10 18.01 -11.21
N SER A 81 -3.57 18.30 -10.00
CA SER A 81 -4.92 18.84 -9.77
C SER A 81 -4.95 20.36 -9.58
N PHE A 82 -3.80 21.04 -9.64
CA PHE A 82 -3.70 22.50 -9.57
C PHE A 82 -4.04 23.14 -10.92
N SER A 83 -4.61 24.35 -10.87
CA SER A 83 -5.10 25.02 -12.08
C SER A 83 -3.96 25.69 -12.87
N SER A 84 -2.85 26.02 -12.20
CA SER A 84 -1.68 26.64 -12.82
C SER A 84 -0.36 26.08 -12.29
N ASP A 85 0.73 26.38 -13.00
CA ASP A 85 2.08 26.00 -12.57
C ASP A 85 2.51 26.79 -11.33
N GLU A 86 2.08 28.05 -11.20
CA GLU A 86 2.38 28.89 -10.04
C GLU A 86 1.79 28.30 -8.74
N GLU A 87 0.52 27.87 -8.77
CA GLU A 87 -0.12 27.18 -7.64
C GLU A 87 0.64 25.89 -7.28
N TYR A 88 1.05 25.13 -8.30
CA TYR A 88 1.86 23.94 -8.12
C TYR A 88 3.23 24.26 -7.50
N GLN A 89 3.92 25.30 -7.95
CA GLN A 89 5.22 25.71 -7.40
C GLN A 89 5.11 26.12 -5.95
N GLU A 90 4.12 26.94 -5.61
CA GLU A 90 3.87 27.38 -4.24
C GLU A 90 3.62 26.16 -3.34
N HIS A 91 2.72 25.27 -3.76
CA HIS A 91 2.43 24.04 -3.02
C HIS A 91 3.69 23.18 -2.86
N ARG A 92 4.46 22.98 -3.93
CA ARG A 92 5.72 22.22 -3.91
C ARG A 92 6.75 22.82 -2.94
N GLN A 93 6.86 24.14 -2.85
CA GLN A 93 7.73 24.81 -1.88
C GLN A 93 7.24 24.55 -0.44
N ASN A 94 5.93 24.59 -0.21
CA ASN A 94 5.34 24.26 1.08
C ASN A 94 5.60 22.80 1.50
N ILE A 95 5.50 21.85 0.56
CA ILE A 95 5.83 20.44 0.81
C ILE A 95 7.32 20.25 1.12
N ARG A 96 8.22 20.98 0.45
CA ARG A 96 9.65 20.95 0.77
C ARG A 96 9.94 21.37 2.20
N ARG A 97 9.25 22.40 2.71
CA ARG A 97 9.40 22.83 4.12
C ARG A 97 9.01 21.73 5.10
N ILE A 98 7.99 20.94 4.77
CA ILE A 98 7.58 19.76 5.56
C ILE A 98 8.64 18.66 5.50
N ILE A 99 9.18 18.38 4.30
CA ILE A 99 10.26 17.41 4.12
C ILE A 99 11.48 17.82 4.96
N ASP A 100 11.90 19.08 4.87
CA ASP A 100 13.03 19.61 5.64
C ASP A 100 12.81 19.48 7.15
N ALA A 101 11.57 19.63 7.63
CA ALA A 101 11.22 19.44 9.03
C ALA A 101 11.30 17.96 9.45
N LEU A 102 10.81 17.03 8.63
CA LEU A 102 10.91 15.60 8.87
C LEU A 102 12.38 15.14 8.88
N GLU A 103 13.17 15.58 7.90
CA GLU A 103 14.59 15.23 7.77
C GLU A 103 15.43 15.79 8.93
N ARG A 104 15.21 17.05 9.33
CA ARG A 104 15.95 17.65 10.46
C ARG A 104 15.60 17.05 11.82
N ASN A 105 14.31 16.86 12.11
CA ASN A 105 13.88 16.49 13.46
C ASN A 105 13.90 14.96 13.70
N TYR A 106 13.76 14.15 12.64
CA TYR A 106 13.63 12.69 12.75
C TYR A 106 14.71 11.92 11.99
N HIS A 107 15.52 12.60 11.18
CA HIS A 107 16.45 11.96 10.23
C HIS A 107 15.76 10.98 9.28
N PHE A 108 14.48 11.24 8.98
CA PHE A 108 13.72 10.41 8.05
C PHE A 108 14.20 10.58 6.62
N THR A 109 14.29 9.48 5.90
CA THR A 109 14.40 9.47 4.44
C THR A 109 13.00 9.61 3.83
N VAL A 110 12.77 10.65 3.02
CA VAL A 110 11.43 10.97 2.52
C VAL A 110 11.35 10.77 1.01
N TYR A 111 10.27 10.12 0.54
CA TYR A 111 9.89 10.12 -0.87
C TYR A 111 8.72 11.07 -1.11
N TYR A 112 8.86 11.92 -2.12
CA TYR A 112 7.81 12.77 -2.66
C TYR A 112 8.00 12.87 -4.18
N ALA A 113 6.96 12.54 -4.96
CA ALA A 113 7.05 12.52 -6.42
C ALA A 113 7.46 13.88 -7.02
N GLY A 114 7.04 14.99 -6.40
CA GLY A 114 7.39 16.34 -6.85
C GLY A 114 8.83 16.77 -6.58
N MET A 115 9.68 15.95 -5.95
CA MET A 115 11.07 16.35 -5.64
C MET A 115 11.86 16.80 -6.89
N HIS A 116 11.69 16.09 -8.01
CA HIS A 116 12.43 16.33 -9.25
C HIS A 116 11.54 16.80 -10.41
N LEU A 117 10.31 17.21 -10.12
CA LEU A 117 9.35 17.73 -11.09
C LEU A 117 9.21 19.24 -10.86
N PRO A 118 10.02 20.08 -11.51
CA PRO A 118 10.04 21.51 -11.25
C PRO A 118 8.86 22.26 -11.89
N SER A 119 8.01 21.61 -12.67
CA SER A 119 6.80 22.20 -13.29
C SER A 119 5.82 21.11 -13.70
N GLN A 120 4.57 21.48 -14.01
CA GLN A 120 3.55 20.58 -14.53
C GLN A 120 3.95 19.97 -15.88
N GLU A 121 4.70 20.70 -16.72
CA GLU A 121 5.25 20.18 -17.99
C GLU A 121 6.27 19.04 -17.78
N SER A 122 6.87 18.98 -16.60
CA SER A 122 7.81 17.91 -16.25
C SER A 122 7.09 16.60 -15.86
N PHE A 123 5.76 16.63 -15.72
CA PHE A 123 5.01 15.47 -15.27
C PHE A 123 5.16 14.30 -16.24
N GLN A 124 5.35 13.13 -15.65
CA GLN A 124 5.46 11.90 -16.41
C GLN A 124 4.08 11.44 -16.91
N GLN A 125 4.10 10.52 -17.87
CA GLN A 125 2.89 9.82 -18.26
C GLN A 125 2.26 9.11 -17.04
N PRO A 126 0.90 9.08 -16.92
CA PRO A 126 0.23 8.58 -15.72
C PRO A 126 0.60 7.15 -15.32
N ASP A 127 0.83 6.27 -16.30
CA ASP A 127 1.22 4.88 -16.06
C ASP A 127 2.63 4.74 -15.48
N VAL A 128 3.57 5.57 -15.97
CA VAL A 128 4.95 5.62 -15.47
C VAL A 128 4.97 6.15 -14.04
N GLY A 129 4.28 7.27 -13.79
CA GLY A 129 4.16 7.87 -12.46
C GLY A 129 3.56 6.90 -11.44
N ALA A 130 2.40 6.30 -11.77
CA ALA A 130 1.74 5.31 -10.90
C ALA A 130 2.64 4.10 -10.58
N ARG A 131 3.44 3.63 -11.54
CA ARG A 131 4.39 2.53 -11.30
C ARG A 131 5.53 2.95 -10.36
N GLN A 132 6.07 4.16 -10.51
CA GLN A 132 7.11 4.68 -9.64
C GLN A 132 6.60 4.91 -8.21
N ASP A 133 5.44 5.57 -8.10
CA ASP A 133 4.83 5.90 -6.81
C ASP A 133 4.39 4.66 -6.05
N SER A 134 3.79 3.67 -6.72
CA SER A 134 3.44 2.39 -6.10
C SER A 134 4.67 1.62 -5.59
N ALA A 135 5.80 1.67 -6.30
CA ALA A 135 7.05 1.05 -5.86
C ALA A 135 7.65 1.79 -4.65
N ALA A 136 7.73 3.13 -4.71
CA ALA A 136 8.22 3.95 -3.61
C ALA A 136 7.35 3.79 -2.35
N LEU A 137 6.02 3.72 -2.50
CA LEU A 137 5.10 3.48 -1.39
C LEU A 137 5.37 2.11 -0.75
N ARG A 138 5.54 1.02 -1.54
CA ARG A 138 5.91 -0.30 -0.98
C ARG A 138 7.22 -0.25 -0.20
N GLN A 139 8.21 0.47 -0.73
CA GLN A 139 9.53 0.67 -0.13
C GLN A 139 9.55 1.65 1.06
N SER A 140 8.43 2.31 1.34
CA SER A 140 8.30 3.22 2.48
C SER A 140 7.83 2.51 3.74
N THR A 141 8.21 2.98 4.93
CA THR A 141 7.73 2.42 6.21
C THR A 141 6.40 3.03 6.64
N ARG A 142 6.22 4.34 6.41
CA ARG A 142 5.09 5.15 6.83
C ARG A 142 4.49 5.89 5.64
N PHE A 143 3.26 6.38 5.82
CA PHE A 143 2.55 7.15 4.81
C PHE A 143 2.06 8.48 5.38
N LEU A 144 2.21 9.55 4.61
CA LEU A 144 1.76 10.88 4.97
C LEU A 144 0.93 11.46 3.83
N LEU A 145 -0.34 11.76 4.10
CA LEU A 145 -1.21 12.48 3.18
C LEU A 145 -1.26 13.96 3.57
N ILE A 146 -1.12 14.84 2.59
CA ILE A 146 -1.33 16.28 2.75
C ILE A 146 -2.33 16.75 1.69
N MET A 147 -3.55 17.08 2.12
CA MET A 147 -4.63 17.56 1.25
C MET A 147 -4.90 19.05 1.46
N PRO A 148 -4.46 19.93 0.54
CA PRO A 148 -4.68 21.38 0.66
C PRO A 148 -6.06 21.84 0.18
N LEU A 149 -6.67 21.11 -0.75
CA LEU A 149 -7.87 21.54 -1.47
C LEU A 149 -8.85 20.37 -1.64
N PRO A 150 -10.17 20.63 -1.78
CA PRO A 150 -11.19 19.60 -1.97
C PRO A 150 -11.24 19.14 -3.42
N LEU A 151 -10.16 18.50 -3.87
CA LEU A 151 -9.98 18.10 -5.27
C LEU A 151 -9.81 16.58 -5.43
N VAL A 152 -10.12 16.09 -6.64
CA VAL A 152 -9.89 14.68 -6.99
C VAL A 152 -8.40 14.50 -7.28
N SER A 153 -7.79 13.51 -6.64
CA SER A 153 -6.36 13.24 -6.76
C SER A 153 -6.03 11.75 -6.58
N SER A 154 -4.91 11.31 -7.16
CA SER A 154 -4.36 9.96 -6.92
C SER A 154 -4.05 9.73 -5.45
N CYS A 155 -3.90 10.79 -4.65
CA CYS A 155 -3.58 10.71 -3.24
C CYS A 155 -4.53 9.82 -2.43
N TYR A 156 -5.83 9.79 -2.78
CA TYR A 156 -6.79 8.91 -2.12
C TYR A 156 -6.59 7.43 -2.49
N VAL A 157 -6.18 7.15 -3.73
CA VAL A 157 -5.81 5.79 -4.18
C VAL A 157 -4.56 5.34 -3.44
N GLU A 158 -3.56 6.22 -3.31
CA GLU A 158 -2.33 5.96 -2.57
C GLU A 158 -2.60 5.75 -1.07
N ALA A 159 -3.49 6.54 -0.46
CA ALA A 159 -3.92 6.34 0.93
C ALA A 159 -4.60 4.98 1.12
N GLY A 160 -5.51 4.60 0.21
CA GLY A 160 -6.11 3.26 0.21
C GLY A 160 -5.06 2.16 0.06
N TYR A 161 -4.04 2.37 -0.77
CA TYR A 161 -2.95 1.41 -0.95
C TYR A 161 -2.07 1.32 0.30
N ALA A 162 -1.76 2.44 0.95
CA ALA A 162 -1.01 2.46 2.21
C ALA A 162 -1.76 1.70 3.32
N LEU A 163 -3.08 1.89 3.40
CA LEU A 163 -3.95 1.16 4.32
C LEU A 163 -3.92 -0.35 4.06
N ALA A 164 -4.08 -0.75 2.80
CA ALA A 164 -4.01 -2.17 2.41
C ALA A 164 -2.66 -2.82 2.72
N LEU A 165 -1.58 -2.03 2.77
CA LEU A 165 -0.24 -2.45 3.15
C LEU A 165 0.02 -2.41 4.67
N GLY A 166 -0.97 -2.02 5.49
CA GLY A 166 -0.81 -1.96 6.93
C GLY A 166 0.12 -0.85 7.42
N LYS A 167 0.32 0.21 6.63
CA LYS A 167 1.28 1.27 6.98
C LYS A 167 0.70 2.22 8.03
N PRO A 168 1.48 2.55 9.09
CA PRO A 168 1.16 3.70 9.94
C PRO A 168 1.02 4.95 9.07
N SER A 169 -0.10 5.66 9.23
CA SER A 169 -0.49 6.74 8.34
C SER A 169 -0.88 8.00 9.10
N ILE A 170 -0.50 9.16 8.59
CA ILE A 170 -0.97 10.46 9.08
C ILE A 170 -1.64 11.20 7.92
N TYR A 171 -2.80 11.79 8.19
CA TYR A 171 -3.55 12.58 7.23
C TYR A 171 -3.67 14.02 7.70
N TYR A 172 -2.92 14.92 7.07
CA TYR A 172 -3.14 16.36 7.18
C TYR A 172 -4.14 16.80 6.12
N HIS A 173 -5.21 17.45 6.52
CA HIS A 173 -6.15 18.07 5.59
C HIS A 173 -6.43 19.51 5.99
N HIS A 174 -6.56 20.37 4.98
CA HIS A 174 -6.96 21.75 5.23
C HIS A 174 -8.36 21.77 5.85
N ARG A 175 -8.65 22.75 6.71
CA ARG A 175 -9.94 22.86 7.42
C ARG A 175 -11.16 22.87 6.48
N ASP A 176 -10.97 23.35 5.25
CA ASP A 176 -12.02 23.43 4.22
C ASP A 176 -12.11 22.16 3.36
N VAL A 177 -11.36 21.11 3.73
CA VAL A 177 -11.32 19.82 3.03
C VAL A 177 -11.88 18.73 3.92
N GLU A 178 -12.96 18.10 3.44
CA GLU A 178 -13.50 16.92 4.08
C GLU A 178 -12.87 15.66 3.48
N LEU A 179 -12.25 14.83 4.33
CA LEU A 179 -11.70 13.55 3.90
C LEU A 179 -12.82 12.54 3.56
N PRO A 180 -12.56 11.55 2.68
CA PRO A 180 -13.47 10.43 2.48
C PRO A 180 -13.83 9.72 3.78
N PHE A 181 -15.05 9.17 3.87
CA PHE A 181 -15.60 8.53 5.08
C PHE A 181 -14.63 7.55 5.76
N MET A 182 -14.03 6.65 4.98
CA MET A 182 -13.07 5.66 5.49
C MET A 182 -11.81 6.27 6.10
N LEU A 183 -11.35 7.43 5.59
CA LEU A 183 -10.18 8.12 6.13
C LEU A 183 -10.54 8.97 7.36
N ARG A 184 -11.77 9.52 7.43
CA ARG A 184 -12.25 10.35 8.55
C ARG A 184 -12.26 9.64 9.90
N GLN A 185 -12.54 8.33 9.90
CA GLN A 185 -12.67 7.50 11.10
C GLN A 185 -11.53 6.49 11.26
N SER A 186 -10.52 6.55 10.39
CA SER A 186 -9.42 5.58 10.35
C SER A 186 -8.70 5.39 11.71
N ALA A 187 -8.65 6.43 12.55
CA ALA A 187 -8.07 6.40 13.89
C ALA A 187 -8.93 5.70 14.95
N GLN A 188 -10.23 5.49 14.68
CA GLN A 188 -11.22 4.98 15.64
C GLN A 188 -11.55 3.50 15.42
N TYR A 189 -11.06 2.91 14.32
CA TYR A 189 -11.29 1.50 14.05
C TYR A 189 -10.42 0.63 14.96
N ASN A 190 -10.93 -0.57 15.25
CA ASN A 190 -10.32 -1.57 16.13
C ASN A 190 -8.96 -2.03 15.56
N SER A 191 -8.33 -3.03 16.21
CA SER A 191 -7.06 -3.63 15.78
C SER A 191 -6.99 -4.12 14.32
N ASP A 192 -8.13 -4.20 13.62
CA ASP A 192 -8.22 -4.59 12.22
C ASP A 192 -7.80 -3.49 11.24
N PHE A 193 -7.63 -2.25 11.72
CA PHE A 193 -7.22 -1.11 10.90
C PHE A 193 -5.78 -0.65 11.24
N PRO A 194 -4.99 -0.22 10.25
CA PRO A 194 -3.66 0.33 10.50
C PRO A 194 -3.76 1.58 11.37
N ARG A 195 -2.73 1.84 12.19
CA ARG A 195 -2.65 3.07 13.00
C ARG A 195 -2.69 4.28 12.08
N CYS A 196 -3.81 5.01 12.13
CA CYS A 196 -4.00 6.23 11.38
C CYS A 196 -4.24 7.38 12.35
N LYS A 197 -3.62 8.54 12.10
CA LYS A 197 -3.92 9.79 12.79
C LYS A 197 -4.38 10.82 11.77
N LYS A 198 -5.25 11.74 12.18
CA LYS A 198 -5.70 12.85 11.32
C LYS A 198 -5.50 14.16 12.05
N TYR A 199 -5.14 15.19 11.29
CA TYR A 199 -4.93 16.53 11.80
C TYR A 199 -5.47 17.54 10.78
N GLU A 200 -6.19 18.53 11.29
CA GLU A 200 -6.62 19.68 10.53
C GLU A 200 -5.51 20.75 10.55
N TYR A 201 -5.37 21.48 9.45
CA TYR A 201 -4.49 22.64 9.38
C TYR A 201 -5.14 23.80 8.63
N SER A 202 -4.69 25.03 8.88
CA SER A 202 -5.09 26.23 8.13
C SER A 202 -3.96 26.77 7.26
N GLN A 203 -2.72 26.53 7.65
CA GLN A 203 -1.53 26.98 6.93
C GLN A 203 -0.41 25.94 7.10
N ILE A 204 0.58 25.93 6.20
CA ILE A 204 1.61 24.89 6.20
C ILE A 204 2.46 24.91 7.46
N GLU A 205 2.60 26.08 8.08
CA GLU A 205 3.29 26.31 9.34
C GLU A 205 2.66 25.52 10.49
N ASP A 206 1.37 25.21 10.43
CA ASP A 206 0.72 24.38 11.43
C ASP A 206 1.27 22.94 11.36
N ILE A 207 1.46 22.42 10.14
CA ILE A 207 2.04 21.09 9.92
C ILE A 207 3.51 21.07 10.37
N VAL A 208 4.29 22.08 9.97
CA VAL A 208 5.71 22.19 10.33
C VAL A 208 5.87 22.26 11.86
N ARG A 209 5.11 23.13 12.54
CA ARG A 209 5.13 23.23 14.01
C ARG A 209 4.69 21.93 14.68
N HIS A 210 3.70 21.25 14.13
CA HIS A 210 3.26 19.96 14.66
C HIS A 210 4.36 18.90 14.54
N ILE A 211 5.09 18.85 13.42
CA ILE A 211 6.26 17.98 13.26
C ILE A 211 7.38 18.35 14.23
N GLU A 212 7.70 19.63 14.39
CA GLU A 212 8.78 20.09 15.27
C GLU A 212 8.49 19.87 16.77
N SER A 213 7.21 19.88 17.17
CA SER A 213 6.80 19.76 18.57
C SER A 213 6.61 18.33 19.07
N ASN A 214 6.49 17.33 18.18
CA ASN A 214 6.10 15.97 18.57
C ASN A 214 7.28 14.99 18.80
N GLU A 215 8.53 15.48 18.82
CA GLU A 215 9.77 14.69 19.01
C GLU A 215 9.68 13.31 18.33
N SER A 216 10.15 12.19 18.90
CA SER A 216 10.14 10.89 18.21
C SER A 216 8.76 10.25 17.96
N LEU A 217 7.67 10.84 18.47
CA LEU A 217 6.35 10.17 18.60
C LEU A 217 5.34 10.46 17.48
N LEU A 218 5.75 11.15 16.41
CA LEU A 218 4.83 11.60 15.35
C LEU A 218 3.93 10.46 14.83
N PHE A 219 4.51 9.30 14.53
CA PHE A 219 3.82 8.13 13.99
C PHE A 219 3.51 7.02 15.01
N ASP A 220 3.87 7.20 16.28
CA ASP A 220 3.75 6.16 17.31
C ASP A 220 2.36 6.03 17.92
#